data_AF-A0A958RAX1-F1
#
_entry.id   AF-A0A958RAX1-F1
#
_cell.length_a   1.000
_cell.length_b   1.000
_cell.length_c   1.000
_cell.angle_alpha   90.00
_cell.angle_beta   90.00
_cell.angle_gamma   90.00
#
_symmetry.space_group_name_H-M   'P 1'
#
loop_
_entity.id
_entity.type
_entity.pdbx_description
1 polymer ?
#
loop_
_entity_poly.entity_id
_entity_poly.type
_entity_poly.pdbx_seq_one_letter_code
_entity_poly.pdbx_strand_id
1 'polypeptide(L)'
;SRFNVSPKLANSGMPIEKRINETALKSLAAHRGTTFKFVISSPANWQEILTDFIEPGLIRREQVVLMPAGENQEQLAITRPVVADICKLHTIRFTDRLHVSVWDKKVGV
;
A
#
# COMPACT_ATOMS: atom_id res chain seq x y z
N SER A 1 -12.18 -15.05 8.85
CA SER A 1 -10.92 -14.35 9.19
C SER A 1 -10.78 -13.09 8.33
N ARG A 2 -9.91 -12.14 8.69
CA ARG A 2 -9.54 -10.96 7.88
C ARG A 2 -8.02 -10.93 7.74
N PHE A 3 -7.53 -10.53 6.56
CA PHE A 3 -6.09 -10.45 6.28
C PHE A 3 -5.73 -9.04 5.80
N ASN A 4 -4.67 -8.48 6.38
CA ASN A 4 -4.03 -7.27 5.87
C ASN A 4 -2.69 -7.67 5.27
N VAL A 5 -2.61 -7.69 3.95
CA VAL A 5 -1.43 -8.12 3.20
C VAL A 5 -0.74 -6.86 2.69
N SER A 6 0.58 -6.75 2.87
CA SER A 6 1.33 -5.57 2.43
C SER A 6 2.45 -5.98 1.47
N PRO A 7 2.12 -6.25 0.19
CA PRO A 7 3.13 -6.51 -0.82
C PRO A 7 4.09 -5.33 -0.94
N LYS A 8 5.34 -5.64 -1.28
CA LYS A 8 6.38 -4.64 -1.45
C LYS A 8 6.38 -4.14 -2.89
N LEU A 9 6.71 -2.87 -3.07
CA LEU A 9 6.92 -2.20 -4.36
C LEU A 9 8.40 -1.88 -4.55
N ALA A 10 8.79 -1.39 -5.71
CA ALA A 10 10.17 -1.06 -6.05
C ALA A 10 10.77 -0.01 -5.09
N ASN A 11 9.94 0.88 -4.54
CA ASN A 11 10.37 1.87 -3.54
C ASN A 11 10.91 1.26 -2.23
N SER A 12 10.71 -0.03 -1.99
CA SER A 12 11.27 -0.71 -0.82
C SER A 12 12.70 -1.22 -1.03
N GLY A 13 13.28 -1.04 -2.23
CA GLY A 13 14.60 -1.59 -2.59
C GLY A 13 14.65 -3.11 -2.72
N MET A 14 13.49 -3.79 -2.74
CA MET A 14 13.42 -5.25 -2.86
C MET A 14 13.44 -5.68 -4.33
N PRO A 15 14.22 -6.72 -4.70
CA PRO A 15 14.20 -7.28 -6.04
C PRO A 15 12.82 -7.81 -6.43
N ILE A 16 12.44 -7.67 -7.71
CA ILE A 16 11.11 -8.01 -8.24
C ILE A 16 10.70 -9.46 -7.92
N GLU A 17 11.64 -10.40 -8.05
CA GLU A 17 11.46 -11.83 -7.81
C GLU A 17 11.08 -12.16 -6.36
N LYS A 18 11.31 -11.23 -5.42
CA LYS A 18 10.90 -11.34 -4.02
C LYS A 18 9.64 -10.54 -3.71
N ARG A 19 9.21 -9.63 -4.59
CA ARG A 19 8.05 -8.75 -4.37
C ARG A 19 6.73 -9.42 -4.73
N ILE A 20 6.73 -10.28 -5.75
CA ILE A 20 5.51 -10.86 -6.31
C ILE A 20 5.55 -12.38 -6.16
N ASN A 21 4.66 -12.90 -5.31
CA ASN A 21 4.32 -14.32 -5.27
C ASN A 21 2.88 -14.48 -5.77
N GLU A 22 2.73 -14.79 -7.05
CA GLU A 22 1.42 -14.86 -7.69
C GLU A 22 0.46 -15.84 -7.03
N THR A 23 0.95 -17.04 -6.67
CA THR A 23 0.13 -18.08 -6.06
C THR A 23 -0.45 -17.61 -4.73
N ALA A 24 0.38 -16.99 -3.89
CA ALA A 24 -0.07 -16.43 -2.62
C ALA A 24 -1.05 -15.26 -2.83
N LEU A 25 -0.76 -14.35 -3.76
CA LEU A 25 -1.62 -13.20 -4.06
C LEU A 25 -3.00 -13.63 -4.53
N LYS A 26 -3.08 -14.55 -5.49
CA LYS A 26 -4.35 -15.07 -6.03
C LYS A 26 -5.15 -15.80 -4.95
N SER A 27 -4.49 -16.62 -4.12
CA SER A 27 -5.14 -17.31 -3.00
C SER A 27 -5.73 -16.33 -1.98
N LEU A 28 -4.95 -15.31 -1.58
CA LEU A 28 -5.39 -14.29 -0.63
C LEU A 28 -6.46 -13.38 -1.22
N ALA A 29 -6.39 -13.08 -2.52
CA ALA A 29 -7.39 -12.29 -3.22
C ALA A 29 -8.75 -12.99 -3.23
N ALA A 30 -8.79 -14.33 -3.38
CA ALA A 30 -10.02 -15.12 -3.33
C ALA A 30 -10.67 -15.13 -1.93
N HIS A 31 -9.89 -14.94 -0.87
CA HIS A 31 -10.40 -14.91 0.50
C HIS A 31 -11.18 -13.62 0.80
N ARG A 32 -12.43 -13.76 1.25
CA ARG A 32 -13.26 -12.61 1.64
C ARG A 32 -12.66 -11.86 2.82
N GLY A 33 -12.63 -10.54 2.77
CA GLY A 33 -12.10 -9.70 3.85
C GLY A 33 -10.58 -9.52 3.83
N THR A 34 -9.89 -9.95 2.76
CA THR A 34 -8.49 -9.57 2.49
C THR A 34 -8.42 -8.12 2.00
N THR A 35 -7.48 -7.36 2.57
CA THR A 35 -7.08 -6.04 2.11
C THR A 35 -5.60 -6.08 1.71
N PHE A 36 -5.29 -5.54 0.53
CA PHE A 36 -3.93 -5.31 0.06
C PHE A 36 -3.55 -3.85 0.31
N LYS A 37 -2.70 -3.64 1.31
CA LYS A 37 -2.23 -2.33 1.73
C LYS A 37 -0.86 -2.04 1.12
N PHE A 38 -0.77 -1.06 0.24
CA PHE A 38 0.49 -0.62 -0.35
C PHE A 38 1.01 0.65 0.31
N VAL A 39 2.32 0.67 0.60
CA VAL A 39 3.00 1.86 1.11
C VAL A 39 3.61 2.60 -0.06
N ILE A 40 3.10 3.80 -0.33
CA ILE A 40 3.50 4.59 -1.51
C ILE A 40 4.00 5.98 -1.11
N SER A 41 4.87 6.55 -1.93
CA SER A 41 5.42 7.90 -1.74
C SER A 41 5.31 8.78 -2.99
N SER A 42 4.89 8.22 -4.13
CA SER A 42 4.77 8.94 -5.39
C SER A 42 3.69 8.35 -6.31
N PRO A 43 3.24 9.10 -7.33
CA PRO A 43 2.33 8.58 -8.36
C PRO A 43 2.88 7.36 -9.12
N ALA A 44 4.21 7.24 -9.27
CA ALA A 44 4.82 6.10 -9.96
C ALA A 44 4.52 4.76 -9.26
N ASN A 45 4.41 4.76 -7.92
CA ASN A 45 4.04 3.56 -7.19
C ASN A 45 2.59 3.12 -7.47
N TRP A 46 1.69 4.06 -7.76
CA TRP A 46 0.33 3.71 -8.17
C TRP A 46 0.31 3.03 -9.54
N GLN A 47 1.11 3.53 -10.49
CA GLN A 47 1.26 2.88 -11.80
C GLN A 47 1.82 1.47 -11.66
N GLU A 48 2.81 1.27 -10.79
CA GLU A 48 3.35 -0.06 -10.48
C GLU A 48 2.28 -1.00 -9.92
N ILE A 49 1.42 -0.53 -9.00
CA ILE A 49 0.31 -1.34 -8.46
C ILE A 49 -0.66 -1.76 -9.58
N LEU A 50 -0.96 -0.85 -10.51
CA LEU A 50 -1.83 -1.17 -11.64
C LEU A 50 -1.22 -2.27 -12.51
N THR A 51 0.00 -2.05 -12.99
CA THR A 51 0.65 -2.91 -13.97
C THR A 51 1.09 -4.26 -13.40
N ASP A 52 1.61 -4.28 -12.17
CA ASP A 52 2.20 -5.50 -11.61
C ASP A 52 1.18 -6.36 -10.83
N PHE A 53 0.05 -5.79 -10.39
CA PHE A 53 -0.89 -6.49 -9.50
C PHE A 53 -2.33 -6.54 -10.01
N ILE A 54 -2.87 -5.41 -10.49
CA ILE A 54 -4.29 -5.32 -10.85
C ILE A 54 -4.53 -5.81 -12.28
N GLU A 55 -3.78 -5.30 -13.26
CA GLU A 55 -3.90 -5.67 -14.68
C GLU A 55 -3.68 -7.16 -14.93
N PRO A 56 -2.71 -7.85 -14.29
CA PRO A 56 -2.54 -9.29 -14.43
C PRO A 56 -3.57 -10.12 -13.65
N GLY A 57 -4.50 -9.47 -12.94
CA GLY A 57 -5.56 -10.13 -12.17
C GLY A 57 -5.07 -10.82 -10.90
N LEU A 58 -3.92 -10.42 -10.34
CA LEU A 58 -3.40 -11.01 -9.09
C LEU A 58 -4.23 -10.60 -7.88
N ILE A 59 -4.75 -9.36 -7.89
CA ILE A 59 -5.62 -8.80 -6.85
C ILE A 59 -6.74 -7.97 -7.48
N ARG A 60 -7.82 -7.71 -6.74
CA ARG A 60 -8.91 -6.85 -7.20
C ARG A 60 -8.78 -5.44 -6.65
N ARG A 61 -9.11 -4.44 -7.47
CA ARG A 61 -9.02 -3.00 -7.12
C ARG A 61 -9.71 -2.64 -5.81
N GLU A 62 -10.88 -3.22 -5.54
CA GLU A 62 -11.65 -2.97 -4.30
C GLU A 62 -10.94 -3.42 -3.01
N GLN A 63 -10.01 -4.36 -3.13
CA GLN A 63 -9.19 -4.85 -2.01
C GLN A 63 -8.03 -3.90 -1.68
N VAL A 64 -7.75 -2.91 -2.54
CA VAL A 64 -6.58 -2.05 -2.41
C VAL A 64 -6.83 -0.89 -1.45
N VAL A 65 -5.83 -0.63 -0.60
CA VAL A 65 -5.72 0.55 0.26
C VAL A 65 -4.32 1.14 0.12
N LEU A 66 -4.22 2.46 0.02
CA LEU A 66 -2.94 3.17 -0.05
C LEU A 66 -2.61 3.80 1.29
N MET A 67 -1.35 3.63 1.71
CA MET A 67 -0.77 4.20 2.91
C MET A 67 0.44 5.08 2.53
N PRO A 68 0.54 6.31 3.05
CA PRO A 68 1.71 7.15 2.83
C PRO A 68 2.96 6.60 3.53
N ALA A 69 4.10 6.68 2.86
CA ALA A 69 5.40 6.35 3.43
C ALA A 69 5.90 7.45 4.37
N GLY A 70 6.59 7.09 5.46
CA GLY A 70 7.21 8.06 6.37
C GLY A 70 7.51 7.43 7.74
N GLU A 71 8.72 7.61 8.25
CA GLU A 71 9.12 7.12 9.58
C GLU A 71 8.89 8.13 10.72
N ASN A 72 8.71 9.40 10.39
CA ASN A 72 8.36 10.48 11.31
C ASN A 72 7.26 11.38 10.72
N GLN A 73 6.74 12.29 11.54
CA GLN A 73 5.73 13.27 11.15
C GLN A 73 6.19 14.19 10.03
N GLU A 74 7.47 14.60 9.99
CA GLU A 74 8.02 15.46 8.94
C GLU A 74 7.94 14.82 7.56
N GLN A 75 8.43 13.58 7.41
CA GLN A 75 8.32 12.84 6.15
C GLN A 75 6.87 12.55 5.80
N LEU A 76 6.06 12.21 6.80
CA LEU A 76 4.65 11.89 6.60
C LEU A 76 3.85 13.12 6.14
N ALA A 77 4.23 14.33 6.57
CA ALA A 77 3.63 15.59 6.12
C ALA A 77 3.85 15.84 4.62
N ILE A 78 4.95 15.33 4.06
CA ILE A 78 5.26 15.44 2.63
C ILE A 78 4.45 14.43 1.82
N THR A 79 4.38 13.17 2.24
CA THR A 79 3.79 12.09 1.44
C THR A 79 2.27 11.99 1.59
N ARG A 80 1.71 12.29 2.77
CA ARG A 80 0.25 12.26 3.01
C ARG A 80 -0.58 12.99 1.96
N PRO A 81 -0.33 14.28 1.63
CA PRO A 81 -1.13 14.99 0.65
C PRO A 81 -1.03 14.36 -0.74
N VAL A 82 0.16 13.93 -1.15
CA VAL A 82 0.39 13.24 -2.43
C VAL A 82 -0.46 11.98 -2.52
N VAL A 83 -0.45 11.14 -1.48
CA VAL A 83 -1.22 9.89 -1.46
C VAL A 83 -2.73 10.15 -1.37
N ALA A 84 -3.15 11.16 -0.62
CA ALA A 84 -4.55 11.57 -0.55
C ALA A 84 -5.08 12.01 -1.93
N ASP A 85 -4.29 12.77 -2.70
CA ASP A 85 -4.67 13.18 -4.06
C ASP A 85 -4.73 12.00 -5.03
N ILE A 86 -3.82 11.03 -4.94
CA ILE A 86 -3.88 9.79 -5.72
C ILE A 86 -5.16 9.01 -5.39
N CYS A 87 -5.47 8.84 -4.10
CA CYS A 87 -6.69 8.17 -3.65
C CYS A 87 -7.96 8.85 -4.18
N LYS A 88 -7.99 10.19 -4.13
CA LYS A 88 -9.10 11.01 -4.65
C LYS A 88 -9.26 10.83 -6.16
N LEU A 89 -8.17 10.99 -6.91
CA LEU A 89 -8.15 10.90 -8.38
C LEU A 89 -8.62 9.52 -8.87
N HIS A 90 -8.18 8.46 -8.19
CA HIS A 90 -8.43 7.09 -8.63
C HIS A 90 -9.56 6.40 -7.87
N THR A 91 -10.27 7.07 -6.96
CA THR A 91 -11.32 6.47 -6.13
C THR A 91 -10.82 5.22 -5.40
N ILE A 92 -9.69 5.36 -4.70
CA ILE A 92 -9.06 4.30 -3.91
C ILE A 92 -9.12 4.66 -2.42
N ARG A 93 -9.23 3.64 -1.57
CA ARG A 93 -9.25 3.81 -0.11
C ARG A 93 -7.90 4.29 0.40
N PHE A 94 -7.92 5.30 1.26
CA PHE A 94 -6.76 5.80 1.99
C PHE A 94 -6.71 5.21 3.40
N THR A 95 -5.52 4.91 3.89
CA THR A 95 -5.27 4.67 5.31
C THR A 95 -4.02 5.41 5.74
N ASP A 96 -4.01 5.88 6.97
CA ASP A 96 -2.91 6.67 7.49
C ASP A 96 -1.95 5.86 8.36
N ARG A 97 -0.72 6.36 8.51
CA ARG A 97 0.26 5.85 9.48
C ARG A 97 -0.02 6.43 10.87
N LEU A 98 -1.23 6.18 11.38
CA LEU A 98 -1.80 6.87 12.55
C LEU A 98 -0.88 6.90 13.77
N HIS A 99 -0.16 5.81 14.03
CA HIS A 99 0.84 5.77 15.10
C HIS A 99 1.89 6.89 14.95
N VAL A 100 2.48 7.05 13.77
CA VAL A 100 3.46 8.12 13.51
C VAL A 100 2.79 9.48 13.59
N SER A 101 1.55 9.59 13.11
CA SER A 101 0.79 10.83 13.19
C SER A 101 0.55 11.28 14.64
N VAL A 102 0.35 10.36 15.58
CA VAL A 102 0.04 10.68 16.99
C VAL A 102 1.30 10.73 17.86
N TRP A 103 2.24 9.81 17.67
CA TRP A 103 3.39 9.61 18.57
C TRP A 103 4.76 9.70 17.87
N ASP A 104 4.79 10.11 16.61
CA ASP A 104 6.01 10.24 15.82
C ASP A 104 6.85 8.94 15.80
N LYS A 105 8.13 9.00 16.17
CA LYS A 105 9.06 7.85 16.21
C LYS A 105 8.95 7.01 17.48
N LYS A 106 8.07 7.35 18.43
CA LYS A 106 7.98 6.64 19.72
C LYS A 106 7.49 5.20 19.53
N VAL A 107 8.20 4.22 20.07
CA VAL A 107 7.81 2.81 20.00
C VAL A 107 7.04 2.36 21.25
N GLY A 108 6.21 1.32 21.12
CA GLY A 108 5.54 0.67 22.27
C GLY A 108 4.32 1.43 22.84
N VAL A 109 3.53 2.05 21.96
CA VAL A 109 2.31 2.80 22.29
C VAL A 109 1.03 2.12 21.80
#